data_AF-A0A814VDF7-F1
#
_entry.id   AF-A0A814VDF7-F1
#
_cell.length_a   1.000
_cell.length_b   1.000
_cell.length_c   1.000
_cell.angle_alpha   90.00
_cell.angle_beta   90.00
_cell.angle_gamma   90.00
#
_symmetry.space_group_name_H-M   'P 1'
#
loop_
_entity.id
_entity.type
_entity.pdbx_description
1 polymer ?
#
loop_
_entity_poly.entity_id
_entity_poly.type
_entity_poly.pdbx_seq_one_letter_code
_entity_poly.pdbx_strand_id
1 'polypeptide(L)'
;MSDSGRSRTSATVIVLLFSIIFYFCGKTKNYEDALWETFTRILDPCAATNDVGVKYRVISGIVIIVGLVIIAILIGAIVTFMDTKLEELKKGRSTVVENNHTIILGWSPLIFDVIKELVIANESQRNPSIVILADKNRVEMQDMIQDKVNYKNTRIICRSGDPML
;
A
#
# COMPACT_ATOMS: atom_id res chain seq x y z
N MET A 1 7.28 17.24 19.05
CA MET A 1 5.97 17.73 18.57
C MET A 1 6.14 18.75 17.42
N SER A 2 7.07 18.52 16.48
CA SER A 2 7.57 19.51 15.51
C SER A 2 7.72 18.95 14.09
N ASP A 3 6.80 18.07 13.65
CA ASP A 3 6.90 17.45 12.31
C ASP A 3 5.60 17.55 11.48
N SER A 4 4.46 17.83 12.11
CA SER A 4 3.16 18.02 11.42
C SER A 4 3.10 19.31 10.58
N GLY A 5 3.91 20.33 10.91
CA GLY A 5 3.93 21.61 10.20
C GLY A 5 4.62 21.55 8.83
N ARG A 6 5.62 20.68 8.65
CA ARG A 6 6.49 20.66 7.47
C ARG A 6 5.85 20.00 6.25
N SER A 7 4.95 19.04 6.47
CA SER A 7 4.17 18.40 5.40
C SER A 7 3.11 19.35 4.83
N ARG A 8 2.41 20.11 5.69
CA ARG A 8 1.37 21.07 5.27
C ARG A 8 1.95 22.27 4.51
N THR A 9 3.10 22.78 4.93
CA THR A 9 3.80 23.86 4.22
C THR A 9 4.28 23.44 2.84
N SER A 10 4.69 22.17 2.69
CA SER A 10 5.14 21.63 1.40
C SER A 10 3.99 21.56 0.39
N ALA A 11 2.82 21.09 0.82
CA ALA A 11 1.61 21.05 -0.02
C ALA A 11 1.14 22.45 -0.45
N THR A 12 1.18 23.45 0.44
CA THR A 12 0.77 24.82 0.10
C THR A 12 1.71 25.50 -0.89
N VAL A 13 3.01 25.22 -0.81
CA VAL A 13 4.01 25.75 -1.76
C VAL A 13 3.79 25.14 -3.14
N ILE A 14 3.47 23.86 -3.22
CA ILE A 14 3.15 23.17 -4.49
C ILE A 14 1.92 23.79 -5.16
N VAL A 15 0.85 24.05 -4.39
CA VAL A 15 -0.38 24.67 -4.92
C VAL A 15 -0.13 26.11 -5.41
N LEU A 16 0.66 26.90 -4.68
CA LEU A 16 1.00 28.27 -5.08
C LEU A 16 1.88 28.29 -6.34
N LEU A 17 2.85 27.38 -6.44
CA LEU A 17 3.65 27.22 -7.66
C LEU A 17 2.78 26.82 -8.85
N PHE A 18 1.87 25.86 -8.65
CA PHE A 18 0.91 25.45 -9.67
C PHE A 18 0.05 26.61 -10.16
N SER A 19 -0.44 27.45 -9.23
CA SER A 19 -1.28 28.61 -9.54
C SER A 19 -0.53 29.74 -10.27
N ILE A 20 0.75 29.95 -9.94
CA ILE A 20 1.62 30.93 -10.62
C ILE A 20 1.96 30.46 -12.04
N ILE A 21 2.26 29.16 -12.19
CA ILE A 21 2.48 28.52 -13.49
C ILE A 21 1.22 28.64 -14.37
N PHE A 22 0.05 28.44 -13.77
CA PHE A 22 -1.25 28.60 -14.41
C PHE A 22 -1.49 29.99 -14.98
N TYR A 23 -1.15 31.02 -14.19
CA TYR A 23 -1.34 32.42 -14.54
C TYR A 23 -0.47 32.86 -15.73
N PHE A 24 0.77 32.33 -15.84
CA PHE A 24 1.69 32.70 -16.91
C PHE A 24 1.47 31.95 -18.23
N CYS A 25 0.71 30.85 -18.24
CA CYS A 25 0.55 29.98 -19.41
C CYS A 25 -0.79 30.13 -20.15
N GLY A 26 -1.82 30.73 -19.53
CA GLY A 26 -3.15 30.87 -20.13
C GLY A 26 -3.17 31.80 -21.34
N LYS A 27 -3.07 31.24 -22.56
CA LYS A 27 -3.35 31.95 -23.82
C LYS A 27 -4.84 31.96 -24.18
N THR A 28 -5.68 31.24 -23.44
CA THR A 28 -7.12 31.10 -23.65
C THR A 28 -7.91 31.82 -22.56
N LYS A 29 -9.07 32.37 -22.92
CA LYS A 29 -9.90 33.20 -22.04
C LYS A 29 -10.71 32.39 -21.02
N ASN A 30 -10.69 31.05 -21.09
CA ASN A 30 -11.46 30.14 -20.25
C ASN A 30 -10.54 29.29 -19.36
N TYR A 31 -10.88 29.19 -18.07
CA TYR A 31 -10.11 28.45 -17.07
C TYR A 31 -10.07 26.94 -17.32
N GLU A 32 -11.16 26.36 -17.80
CA GLU A 32 -11.29 24.91 -18.06
C GLU A 32 -10.36 24.44 -19.19
N ASP A 33 -10.31 25.22 -20.28
CA ASP A 33 -9.44 24.93 -21.42
C ASP A 33 -7.96 25.03 -21.02
N ALA A 34 -7.61 26.01 -20.18
CA ALA A 34 -6.25 26.15 -19.66
C ALA A 34 -5.85 25.00 -18.72
N LEU A 35 -6.81 24.46 -17.94
CA LEU A 35 -6.58 23.28 -17.08
C LEU A 35 -6.30 22.06 -17.94
N TRP A 36 -7.13 21.85 -18.95
CA TRP A 36 -6.98 20.74 -19.87
C TRP A 36 -5.68 20.82 -20.69
N GLU A 37 -5.32 22.01 -21.17
CA GLU A 37 -4.07 22.23 -21.92
C GLU A 37 -2.84 21.99 -21.04
N THR A 38 -2.85 22.49 -19.79
CA THR A 38 -1.73 22.28 -18.86
C THR A 38 -1.60 20.81 -18.47
N PHE A 39 -2.73 20.14 -18.21
CA PHE A 39 -2.75 18.71 -17.87
C PHE A 39 -2.21 17.85 -19.01
N THR A 40 -2.71 18.06 -20.24
CA THR A 40 -2.26 17.32 -21.43
C THR A 40 -0.81 17.61 -21.77
N ARG A 41 -0.30 18.84 -21.57
CA ARG A 41 1.12 19.18 -21.75
C ARG A 41 2.05 18.50 -20.74
N ILE A 42 1.59 18.24 -19.52
CA ILE A 42 2.38 17.48 -18.53
C ILE A 42 2.41 15.99 -18.91
N LEU A 43 1.28 15.45 -19.40
CA LEU A 43 1.18 14.06 -19.85
C LEU A 43 1.91 13.80 -21.18
N ASP A 44 1.95 14.78 -22.08
CA ASP A 44 2.70 14.76 -23.33
C ASP A 44 3.65 15.98 -23.44
N PRO A 45 4.87 15.86 -22.88
CA PRO A 45 5.90 16.89 -22.97
C PRO A 45 6.27 17.29 -24.41
N CYS A 46 6.00 16.41 -25.40
CA CYS A 46 6.34 16.65 -26.81
C CYS A 46 5.51 17.79 -27.42
N ALA A 47 4.34 18.08 -26.84
CA ALA A 47 3.46 19.17 -27.27
C ALA A 47 4.10 20.58 -27.16
N ALA A 48 5.12 20.76 -26.31
CA ALA A 48 5.84 22.03 -26.15
C ALA A 48 6.78 22.38 -27.33
N THR A 49 7.01 21.45 -28.26
CA THR A 49 7.84 21.70 -29.45
C THR A 49 7.24 22.74 -30.40
N ASN A 50 5.92 22.92 -30.37
CA ASN A 50 5.18 23.91 -31.17
C ASN A 50 5.21 25.33 -30.57
N ASP A 51 5.84 25.54 -29.41
CA ASP A 51 5.93 26.85 -28.78
C ASP A 51 6.84 27.80 -29.59
N VAL A 52 6.28 28.92 -30.04
CA VAL A 52 6.97 29.93 -30.84
C VAL A 52 7.61 30.97 -29.92
N GLY A 53 8.95 31.00 -29.88
CA GLY A 53 9.74 31.97 -29.13
C GLY A 53 10.55 31.34 -27.98
N VAL A 54 11.83 31.73 -27.88
CA VAL A 54 12.79 31.15 -26.92
C VAL A 54 12.35 31.31 -25.47
N LYS A 55 11.74 32.45 -25.12
CA LYS A 55 11.22 32.71 -23.77
C LYS A 55 10.10 31.74 -23.36
N TYR A 56 9.17 31.47 -24.28
CA TYR A 56 8.06 30.54 -24.04
C TYR A 56 8.55 29.10 -23.91
N ARG A 57 9.52 28.68 -24.72
CA ARG A 57 10.11 27.33 -24.65
C ARG A 57 10.81 27.06 -23.32
N VAL A 58 11.54 28.04 -22.78
CA VAL A 58 12.21 27.89 -21.48
C VAL A 58 11.19 27.77 -20.35
N ILE A 59 10.14 28.60 -20.35
CA ILE A 59 9.06 28.53 -19.37
C ILE A 59 8.31 27.20 -19.46
N SER A 60 7.95 26.77 -20.68
CA SER A 60 7.28 25.50 -20.96
C SER A 60 8.09 24.30 -20.47
N GLY A 61 9.42 24.31 -20.69
CA GLY A 61 10.33 23.29 -20.16
C GLY A 61 10.35 23.20 -18.63
N ILE A 62 10.38 24.34 -17.94
CA ILE A 62 10.32 24.37 -16.47
C ILE A 62 9.00 23.79 -15.96
N VAL A 63 7.89 24.16 -16.60
CA VAL A 63 6.55 23.68 -16.24
C VAL A 63 6.43 22.16 -16.41
N ILE A 64 6.96 21.61 -17.51
CA ILE A 64 7.00 20.17 -17.75
C ILE A 64 7.77 19.46 -16.64
N ILE A 65 8.97 19.95 -16.30
CA ILE A 65 9.80 19.33 -15.26
C ILE A 65 9.08 19.33 -13.91
N VAL A 66 8.47 20.46 -13.53
CA VAL A 66 7.70 20.58 -12.28
C VAL A 66 6.48 19.66 -12.29
N GLY A 67 5.74 19.62 -13.40
CA GLY A 67 4.58 18.75 -13.57
C GLY A 67 4.92 17.27 -13.46
N LEU A 68 6.03 16.84 -14.08
CA LEU A 68 6.52 15.46 -14.00
C LEU A 68 6.87 15.06 -12.56
N VAL A 69 7.54 15.94 -11.81
CA VAL A 69 7.86 15.68 -10.39
C VAL A 69 6.59 15.51 -9.57
N ILE A 70 5.58 16.35 -9.79
CA ILE A 70 4.30 16.28 -9.07
C ILE A 70 3.56 14.98 -9.39
N ILE A 71 3.49 14.59 -10.67
CA ILE A 71 2.87 13.31 -11.07
C ILE A 71 3.60 12.12 -10.46
N ALA A 72 4.94 12.13 -10.45
CA ALA A 72 5.73 11.05 -9.87
C ALA A 72 5.45 10.89 -8.36
N ILE A 73 5.36 12.00 -7.62
CA ILE A 73 5.00 11.99 -6.20
C ILE A 73 3.57 11.46 -6.00
N LEU A 74 2.63 11.88 -6.84
CA LEU A 74 1.24 11.43 -6.79
C LEU A 74 1.12 9.91 -7.01
N ILE A 75 1.81 9.38 -8.01
CA ILE A 75 1.86 7.93 -8.27
C ILE A 75 2.49 7.21 -7.08
N GLY A 76 3.60 7.72 -6.52
CA GLY A 76 4.20 7.13 -5.33
C GLY A 76 3.22 7.04 -4.16
N ALA A 77 2.49 8.12 -3.88
CA ALA A 77 1.47 8.14 -2.82
C ALA A 77 0.32 7.17 -3.08
N ILE A 78 -0.14 7.04 -4.33
CA ILE A 78 -1.22 6.10 -4.68
C ILE A 78 -0.80 4.66 -4.45
N VAL A 79 0.44 4.31 -4.81
CA VAL A 79 0.99 2.96 -4.61
C VAL A 79 1.05 2.64 -3.12
N THR A 80 1.59 3.53 -2.29
CA THR A 80 1.63 3.33 -0.84
C THR A 80 0.24 3.16 -0.21
N PHE A 81 -0.74 3.95 -0.68
CA PHE A 81 -2.13 3.80 -0.22
C PHE A 81 -2.73 2.46 -0.62
N MET A 82 -2.48 2.01 -1.86
CA MET A 82 -2.91 0.70 -2.33
C MET A 82 -2.26 -0.42 -1.53
N ASP A 83 -0.96 -0.36 -1.26
CA ASP A 83 -0.24 -1.35 -0.46
C ASP A 83 -0.85 -1.45 0.95
N THR A 84 -1.13 -0.31 1.59
CA THR A 84 -1.77 -0.28 2.92
C THR A 84 -3.14 -0.95 2.89
N LYS A 85 -3.96 -0.70 1.86
CA LYS A 85 -5.27 -1.33 1.72
C LYS A 85 -5.16 -2.83 1.42
N LEU A 86 -4.19 -3.23 0.61
CA LEU A 86 -3.90 -4.64 0.37
C LEU A 86 -3.44 -5.35 1.65
N GLU A 87 -2.63 -4.71 2.48
CA GLU A 87 -2.25 -5.23 3.79
C GLU A 87 -3.44 -5.35 4.75
N GLU A 88 -4.34 -4.38 4.76
CA GLU A 88 -5.59 -4.47 5.55
C GLU A 88 -6.47 -5.64 5.10
N LEU A 89 -6.59 -5.89 3.80
CA LEU A 89 -7.33 -7.02 3.25
C LEU A 89 -6.66 -8.37 3.59
N LYS A 90 -5.31 -8.42 3.60
CA LYS A 90 -4.55 -9.60 4.03
C LYS A 90 -4.81 -9.99 5.49
N LYS A 91 -5.25 -9.06 6.35
CA LYS A 91 -5.57 -9.33 7.76
C LYS A 91 -6.83 -10.16 7.98
N GLY A 92 -7.60 -10.47 6.92
CA GLY A 92 -8.56 -11.58 6.87
C GLY A 92 -9.46 -11.77 8.10
N ARG A 93 -10.49 -10.93 8.24
CA ARG A 93 -11.56 -11.05 9.26
C ARG A 93 -12.60 -12.14 8.96
N SER A 94 -12.14 -13.35 8.62
CA SER A 94 -13.06 -14.48 8.41
C SER A 94 -13.18 -15.29 9.70
N THR A 95 -14.41 -15.48 10.17
CA THR A 95 -14.75 -16.35 11.31
C THR A 95 -14.27 -17.76 11.00
N VAL A 96 -13.50 -18.36 11.91
CA VAL A 96 -13.07 -19.76 11.78
C VAL A 96 -14.22 -20.64 12.30
N VAL A 97 -14.90 -21.32 11.39
CA VAL A 97 -15.98 -22.28 11.70
C VAL A 97 -15.43 -23.68 11.45
N GLU A 98 -14.62 -24.17 12.38
CA GLU A 98 -14.07 -25.53 12.33
C GLU A 98 -14.61 -26.35 13.50
N ASN A 99 -14.93 -27.62 13.27
CA ASN A 99 -15.40 -28.54 14.30
C ASN A 99 -14.23 -29.38 14.82
N ASN A 100 -14.17 -29.59 16.14
CA ASN A 100 -13.15 -30.40 16.82
C ASN A 100 -11.70 -29.95 16.52
N HIS A 101 -11.42 -28.66 16.69
CA HIS A 101 -10.12 -28.05 16.39
C HIS A 101 -9.34 -27.70 17.66
N THR A 102 -8.01 -27.74 17.57
CA THR A 102 -7.10 -27.33 18.65
C THR A 102 -6.74 -25.86 18.45
N ILE A 103 -6.96 -25.02 19.47
CA ILE A 103 -6.61 -23.60 19.44
C ILE A 103 -5.28 -23.37 20.19
N ILE A 104 -4.35 -22.69 19.55
CA ILE A 104 -3.13 -22.15 20.18
C ILE A 104 -3.29 -20.63 20.28
N LEU A 105 -3.21 -20.11 21.51
CA LEU A 105 -3.29 -18.68 21.80
C LEU A 105 -1.90 -18.10 22.05
N GLY A 106 -1.59 -16.99 21.40
CA GLY A 106 -0.29 -16.35 21.46
C GLY A 106 0.76 -16.96 20.52
N TRP A 107 1.85 -16.23 20.34
CA TRP A 107 2.97 -16.65 19.50
C TRP A 107 4.26 -16.77 20.32
N SER A 108 4.96 -17.88 20.16
CA SER A 108 6.23 -18.16 20.83
C SER A 108 7.18 -18.88 19.86
N PRO A 109 8.51 -18.72 19.98
CA PRO A 109 9.47 -19.49 19.18
C PRO A 109 9.29 -21.01 19.29
N LEU A 110 8.74 -21.50 20.41
CA LEU A 110 8.47 -22.92 20.66
C LEU A 110 7.24 -23.45 19.89
N ILE A 111 6.46 -22.57 19.25
CA ILE A 111 5.20 -22.97 18.59
C ILE A 111 5.44 -23.98 17.47
N PHE A 112 6.58 -23.89 16.77
CA PHE A 112 6.90 -24.81 15.67
C PHE A 112 7.04 -26.26 16.16
N ASP A 113 7.64 -26.46 17.33
CA ASP A 113 7.83 -27.79 17.90
C ASP A 113 6.49 -28.34 18.41
N VAL A 114 5.67 -27.50 19.05
CA VAL A 114 4.31 -27.86 19.47
C VAL A 114 3.45 -28.27 18.26
N ILE A 115 3.50 -27.51 17.16
CA ILE A 115 2.74 -27.84 15.95
C ILE A 115 3.22 -29.17 15.37
N LYS A 116 4.53 -29.44 15.33
CA LYS A 116 5.05 -30.72 14.80
C LYS A 116 4.53 -31.91 15.59
N GLU A 117 4.57 -31.84 16.93
CA GLU A 117 4.04 -32.90 17.80
C GLU A 117 2.53 -33.07 17.63
N LEU A 118 1.77 -31.96 17.54
CA LEU A 118 0.34 -32.02 17.28
C LEU A 118 0.01 -32.63 15.92
N VAL A 119 0.76 -32.32 14.86
CA VAL A 119 0.59 -32.91 13.53
C VAL A 119 0.81 -34.42 13.57
N ILE A 120 1.82 -34.89 14.32
CA ILE A 120 2.07 -36.33 14.50
C ILE A 120 0.93 -36.99 15.26
N ALA A 121 0.48 -36.40 16.37
CA ALA A 121 -0.66 -36.92 17.14
C ALA A 121 -1.95 -36.98 16.30
N ASN A 122 -2.13 -36.02 15.41
CA ASN A 122 -3.28 -35.86 14.54
C ASN A 122 -3.34 -36.85 13.37
N GLU A 123 -2.30 -37.64 13.10
CA GLU A 123 -2.33 -38.68 12.05
C GLU A 123 -3.45 -39.70 12.24
N SER A 124 -3.82 -39.96 13.50
CA SER A 124 -4.90 -40.88 13.88
C SER A 124 -6.31 -40.28 13.73
N GLN A 125 -6.42 -38.96 13.56
CA GLN A 125 -7.69 -38.25 13.52
C GLN A 125 -8.16 -37.99 12.08
N ARG A 126 -9.49 -37.93 11.91
CA ARG A 126 -10.12 -37.61 10.62
C ARG A 126 -10.37 -36.10 10.53
N ASN A 127 -9.69 -35.44 9.59
CA ASN A 127 -9.73 -33.99 9.34
C ASN A 127 -9.33 -33.09 10.55
N PRO A 128 -8.17 -33.32 11.18
CA PRO A 128 -7.69 -32.50 12.28
C PRO A 128 -7.39 -31.07 11.82
N SER A 129 -7.67 -30.09 12.67
CA SER A 129 -7.35 -28.69 12.42
C SER A 129 -6.74 -28.01 13.64
N ILE A 130 -5.76 -27.15 13.38
CA ILE A 130 -5.07 -26.34 14.37
C ILE A 130 -5.29 -24.88 14.00
N VAL A 131 -5.82 -24.10 14.94
CA VAL A 131 -6.08 -22.67 14.79
C VAL A 131 -5.12 -21.90 15.68
N ILE A 132 -4.38 -20.95 15.13
CA ILE A 132 -3.41 -20.14 15.87
C ILE A 132 -3.92 -18.70 15.88
N LEU A 133 -4.13 -18.14 17.06
CA LEU A 133 -4.51 -16.74 17.25
C LEU A 133 -3.40 -16.01 18.00
N ALA A 134 -2.81 -14.99 17.37
CA ALA A 134 -1.79 -14.17 18.01
C ALA A 134 -1.82 -12.72 17.49
N ASP A 135 -1.14 -11.83 18.19
CA ASP A 135 -0.96 -10.42 17.84
C ASP A 135 -0.06 -10.20 16.60
N LYS A 136 0.57 -11.26 16.09
CA LYS A 136 1.41 -11.26 14.90
C LYS A 136 0.60 -11.24 13.60
N ASN A 137 1.19 -10.75 12.51
CA ASN A 137 0.57 -10.76 11.18
C ASN A 137 0.34 -12.21 10.68
N ARG A 138 -0.88 -12.50 10.23
CA ARG A 138 -1.30 -13.80 9.69
C ARG A 138 -0.39 -14.32 8.58
N VAL A 139 -0.02 -13.47 7.63
CA VAL A 139 0.78 -13.87 6.47
C VAL A 139 2.16 -14.32 6.93
N GLU A 140 2.81 -13.51 7.77
CA GLU A 140 4.12 -13.87 8.34
C GLU A 140 4.07 -15.15 9.17
N MET A 141 3.03 -15.35 9.98
CA MET A 141 2.87 -16.60 10.74
C MET A 141 2.73 -17.81 9.81
N GLN A 142 1.91 -17.67 8.77
CA GLN A 142 1.66 -18.73 7.80
C GLN A 142 2.95 -19.12 7.07
N ASP A 143 3.71 -18.14 6.60
CA ASP A 143 4.98 -18.34 5.89
C ASP A 143 6.01 -19.04 6.80
N MET A 144 6.17 -18.56 8.05
CA MET A 144 7.10 -19.15 9.01
C MET A 144 6.76 -20.62 9.35
N ILE A 145 5.48 -20.98 9.41
CA ILE A 145 5.04 -22.35 9.69
C ILE A 145 5.24 -23.22 8.46
N GLN A 146 4.92 -22.70 7.27
CA GLN A 146 5.08 -23.41 6.01
C GLN A 146 6.54 -23.78 5.72
N ASP A 147 7.49 -22.92 6.11
CA ASP A 147 8.92 -23.18 5.96
C ASP A 147 9.46 -24.23 6.93
N LYS A 148 8.85 -24.38 8.11
CA LYS A 148 9.41 -25.18 9.22
C LYS A 148 8.65 -26.45 9.56
N VAL A 149 7.41 -26.60 9.09
CA VAL A 149 6.50 -27.67 9.49
C VAL A 149 5.85 -28.30 8.27
N ASN A 150 5.79 -29.64 8.23
CA ASN A 150 5.01 -30.38 7.24
C ASN A 150 3.61 -30.67 7.79
N TYR A 151 2.56 -30.32 7.03
CA TYR A 151 1.19 -30.24 7.54
C TYR A 151 0.50 -31.61 7.54
N LYS A 152 1.00 -32.59 6.77
CA LYS A 152 0.43 -33.95 6.61
C LYS A 152 -1.10 -33.89 6.39
N ASN A 153 -1.90 -34.52 7.26
CA ASN A 153 -3.37 -34.53 7.21
C ASN A 153 -4.02 -33.36 7.99
N THR A 154 -3.22 -32.48 8.60
CA THR A 154 -3.69 -31.43 9.51
C THR A 154 -3.83 -30.09 8.79
N ARG A 155 -4.96 -29.42 9.00
CA ARG A 155 -5.21 -28.08 8.47
C ARG A 155 -4.76 -27.03 9.49
N ILE A 156 -3.81 -26.18 9.12
CA ILE A 156 -3.31 -25.10 10.00
C ILE A 156 -3.87 -23.76 9.53
N ILE A 157 -4.53 -23.04 10.44
CA ILE A 157 -5.21 -21.77 10.17
C ILE A 157 -4.64 -20.71 11.11
N CYS A 158 -3.93 -19.71 10.58
CA CYS A 158 -3.43 -18.59 11.37
C CYS A 158 -4.42 -17.40 11.35
N ARG A 159 -4.58 -16.71 12.48
CA ARG A 159 -5.39 -15.50 12.64
C ARG A 159 -4.64 -14.46 13.47
N SER A 160 -4.78 -13.20 13.05
CA SER A 160 -4.27 -12.06 13.80
C SER A 160 -5.37 -11.53 14.72
N GLY A 161 -5.06 -11.37 16.00
CA GLY A 161 -5.97 -10.84 17.01
C GLY A 161 -5.33 -10.91 18.39
N ASP A 162 -5.84 -10.13 19.33
CA ASP A 162 -5.36 -10.21 20.71
C ASP A 162 -5.95 -11.46 21.38
N PRO A 163 -5.12 -12.41 21.83
CA PRO A 163 -5.60 -13.60 22.53
C PRO A 163 -6.11 -13.32 23.95
N MET A 164 -5.87 -12.13 24.51
CA MET A 164 -6.16 -11.75 25.90
C MET A 164 -7.31 -10.73 26.05
N LEU A 165 -7.90 -10.25 24.95
CA LEU A 165 -9.04 -9.32 24.96
C LEU A 165 -10.39 -10.03 25.18
#